data_AF-A0A924ECR6-F1
#
_entry.id   AF-A0A924ECR6-F1
#
_cell.length_a   1.000
_cell.length_b   1.000
_cell.length_c   1.000
_cell.angle_alpha   90.00
_cell.angle_beta   90.00
_cell.angle_gamma   90.00
#
_symmetry.space_group_name_H-M   'P 1'
#
loop_
_entity.id
_entity.type
_entity.pdbx_description
1 polymer ?
#
loop_
_entity_poly.entity_id
_entity_poly.type
_entity_poly.pdbx_seq_one_letter_code
_entity_poly.pdbx_strand_id
1 'polypeptide(L)'
;MEQVYFDRTKAKGTDRFLVQRAIRVVAHCAFTATEASTAFDDMVKWEAGGPKPAGDDVKTAATLASPAYGCTFTNNTPSAEDFTAPATRAAFQANYPACPVN
;
A
#
# COMPACT_ATOMS: atom_id res chain seq x y z
N MET A 1 -7.28 6.34 8.88
CA MET A 1 -8.29 7.01 8.03
C MET A 1 -9.06 6.01 7.16
N GLU A 2 -8.43 4.90 6.81
CA GLU A 2 -8.73 3.95 5.75
C GLU A 2 -10.01 3.16 6.04
N GLN A 3 -10.22 2.74 7.30
CA GLN A 3 -11.45 2.08 7.75
C GLN A 3 -12.69 2.96 7.57
N VAL A 4 -12.59 4.20 8.02
CA VAL A 4 -13.69 5.17 7.94
C VAL A 4 -13.99 5.52 6.49
N TYR A 5 -12.96 5.66 5.65
CA TYR A 5 -13.16 5.92 4.23
C TYR A 5 -13.84 4.75 3.52
N PHE A 6 -13.39 3.52 3.80
CA PHE A 6 -14.07 2.31 3.33
C PHE A 6 -15.55 2.28 3.72
N ASP A 7 -15.86 2.51 5.00
CA ASP A 7 -17.24 2.52 5.49
C ASP A 7 -18.09 3.57 4.78
N ARG A 8 -17.53 4.76 4.52
CA ARG A 8 -18.21 5.83 3.76
C ARG A 8 -18.48 5.42 2.31
N THR A 9 -17.54 4.77 1.63
CA THR A 9 -17.76 4.29 0.25
C THR A 9 -18.81 3.17 0.20
N LYS A 10 -18.81 2.26 1.18
CA LYS A 10 -19.83 1.22 1.33
C LYS A 10 -21.21 1.82 1.57
N ALA A 11 -21.33 2.77 2.50
CA ALA A 11 -22.59 3.45 2.80
C ALA A 11 -23.13 4.25 1.60
N LYS A 12 -22.28 4.66 0.67
CA LYS A 12 -22.66 5.35 -0.58
C LYS A 12 -22.79 4.43 -1.79
N GLY A 13 -22.53 3.13 -1.65
CA GLY A 13 -22.56 2.17 -2.76
C GLY A 13 -21.50 2.45 -3.83
N THR A 14 -20.38 3.08 -3.46
CA THR A 14 -19.26 3.43 -4.36
C THR A 14 -17.99 2.64 -4.07
N ASP A 15 -18.03 1.71 -3.13
CA ASP A 15 -16.91 0.83 -2.74
C ASP A 15 -16.37 -0.03 -3.90
N ARG A 16 -17.19 -0.27 -4.94
CA ARG A 16 -16.72 -0.93 -6.16
C ARG A 16 -15.55 -0.18 -6.81
N PHE A 17 -15.49 1.14 -6.67
CA PHE A 17 -14.44 2.02 -7.21
C PHE A 17 -13.27 2.23 -6.25
N LEU A 18 -13.29 1.61 -5.06
CA LEU A 18 -12.23 1.72 -4.07
C LEU A 18 -11.38 0.45 -4.04
N VAL A 19 -10.07 0.65 -4.09
CA VAL A 19 -9.03 -0.30 -3.72
C VAL A 19 -8.08 0.43 -2.79
N GLN A 20 -7.73 -0.16 -1.66
CA GLN A 20 -6.78 0.40 -0.70
C GLN A 20 -5.60 -0.57 -0.57
N ARG A 21 -4.37 -0.04 -0.51
CA ARG A 21 -3.14 -0.82 -0.33
C ARG A 21 -2.40 -0.28 0.88
N ALA A 22 -2.12 -1.13 1.83
CA ALA A 22 -1.30 -0.82 2.99
C ALA A 22 0.18 -1.00 2.61
N ILE A 23 1.00 0.00 2.94
CA ILE A 23 2.44 0.00 2.71
C ILE A 23 3.14 0.25 4.04
N ARG A 24 4.21 -0.49 4.31
CA ARG A 24 5.07 -0.26 5.47
C ARG A 24 6.04 0.87 5.16
N VAL A 25 5.67 2.06 5.62
CA VAL A 25 6.48 3.27 5.48
C VAL A 25 6.98 3.75 6.83
N VAL A 26 8.04 4.54 6.79
CA VAL A 26 8.79 5.01 7.96
C VAL A 26 8.47 6.48 8.32
N ALA A 27 7.74 7.16 7.43
CA ALA A 27 7.27 8.53 7.59
C ALA A 27 6.08 8.80 6.64
N HIS A 28 5.48 9.99 6.75
CA HIS A 28 4.40 10.41 5.84
C HIS A 28 4.93 10.56 4.41
N CYS A 29 4.19 10.01 3.43
CA CYS A 29 4.55 9.98 2.00
C CYS A 29 5.89 9.30 1.65
N ALA A 30 6.49 8.53 2.57
CA ALA A 30 7.77 7.85 2.34
C ALA A 30 7.62 6.54 1.53
N PHE A 31 6.94 6.59 0.38
CA PHE A 31 6.81 5.47 -0.55
C PHE A 31 8.06 5.32 -1.42
N THR A 32 8.29 4.11 -1.95
CA THR A 32 9.26 3.93 -3.03
C THR A 32 8.66 4.46 -4.32
N ALA A 33 9.52 4.81 -5.28
CA ALA A 33 9.07 5.12 -6.63
C ALA A 33 8.26 3.95 -7.22
N THR A 34 8.72 2.72 -7.00
CA THR A 34 8.06 1.50 -7.49
C THR A 34 6.68 1.26 -6.86
N GLU A 35 6.52 1.47 -5.55
CA GLU A 35 5.22 1.36 -4.87
C GLU A 35 4.21 2.34 -5.46
N ALA A 36 4.62 3.59 -5.65
CA ALA A 36 3.77 4.65 -6.20
C ALA A 36 3.43 4.40 -7.67
N SER A 37 4.41 4.08 -8.52
CA SER A 37 4.19 3.84 -9.94
C SER A 37 3.35 2.59 -10.19
N THR A 38 3.58 1.49 -9.45
CA THR A 38 2.78 0.27 -9.56
C THR A 38 1.32 0.53 -9.17
N ALA A 39 1.09 1.26 -8.08
CA ALA A 39 -0.26 1.62 -7.66
C ALA A 39 -0.98 2.51 -8.69
N PHE A 40 -0.27 3.46 -9.30
CA PHE A 40 -0.81 4.32 -10.34
C PHE A 40 -1.12 3.54 -11.62
N ASP A 41 -0.18 2.72 -12.10
CA ASP A 41 -0.32 1.89 -13.29
C ASP A 41 -1.51 0.92 -13.18
N ASP A 42 -1.69 0.32 -12.01
CA ASP A 42 -2.81 -0.58 -11.74
C ASP A 42 -4.15 0.17 -11.73
N MET A 43 -4.18 1.40 -11.20
CA MET A 43 -5.36 2.24 -11.20
C MET A 43 -5.76 2.65 -12.64
N VAL A 44 -4.80 3.09 -13.47
CA VAL A 44 -5.10 3.51 -14.85
C VAL A 44 -5.48 2.34 -15.74
N LYS A 45 -4.86 1.16 -15.55
CA LYS A 45 -5.29 -0.07 -16.25
C LYS A 45 -6.72 -0.45 -15.90
N TRP A 46 -7.10 -0.32 -14.63
CA TRP A 46 -8.47 -0.59 -14.19
C TRP A 46 -9.46 0.41 -14.75
N GLU A 47 -9.11 1.70 -14.74
CA GLU A 47 -9.92 2.76 -15.34
C GLU A 47 -10.15 2.53 -16.83
N ALA A 48 -9.13 2.07 -17.56
CA ALA A 48 -9.19 1.70 -18.97
C ALA A 48 -9.99 0.42 -19.28
N GLY A 49 -10.71 -0.15 -18.30
CA GLY A 49 -11.53 -1.35 -18.47
C GLY A 49 -10.81 -2.67 -18.16
N GLY A 50 -9.58 -2.61 -17.62
CA GLY A 50 -8.87 -3.76 -17.11
C GLY A 50 -9.46 -4.35 -15.83
N PRO A 51 -8.89 -5.45 -15.31
CA PRO A 51 -9.36 -6.07 -14.08
C PRO A 51 -9.17 -5.15 -12.87
N LYS A 52 -10.07 -5.27 -11.89
CA LYS A 52 -9.94 -4.58 -10.59
C LYS A 52 -8.62 -5.01 -9.92
N PRO A 53 -7.76 -4.08 -9.50
CA PRO A 53 -6.47 -4.42 -8.93
C PRO A 53 -6.63 -4.97 -7.52
N ALA A 54 -5.66 -5.78 -7.09
CA ALA A 54 -5.61 -6.27 -5.72
C ALA A 54 -5.41 -5.13 -4.72
N GLY A 55 -5.97 -5.29 -3.53
CA GLY A 55 -5.81 -4.41 -2.38
C GLY A 55 -5.92 -5.18 -1.07
N ASP A 56 -5.70 -4.48 0.04
CA ASP A 56 -5.76 -5.02 1.39
C ASP A 56 -7.13 -4.88 2.02
N ASP A 57 -7.47 -5.86 2.85
CA ASP A 57 -8.59 -5.76 3.79
C ASP A 57 -8.21 -4.80 4.93
N VAL A 58 -8.93 -3.68 5.02
CA VAL A 58 -8.69 -2.66 6.06
C VAL A 58 -9.64 -2.81 7.25
N LYS A 59 -10.58 -3.77 7.25
CA LYS A 59 -11.70 -3.86 8.20
C LYS A 59 -11.58 -5.02 9.17
N THR A 60 -11.12 -6.17 8.72
CA THR A 60 -11.14 -7.38 9.54
C THR A 60 -10.04 -7.33 10.59
N ALA A 61 -10.42 -7.29 11.87
CA ALA A 61 -9.48 -7.18 12.98
C ALA A 61 -8.38 -8.25 12.97
N ALA A 62 -8.72 -9.50 12.64
CA ALA A 62 -7.75 -10.58 12.52
C ALA A 62 -6.72 -10.34 11.40
N THR A 63 -7.16 -9.79 10.25
CA THR A 63 -6.25 -9.42 9.15
C THR A 63 -5.31 -8.29 9.57
N LEU A 64 -5.85 -7.25 10.21
CA LEU A 64 -5.07 -6.10 10.68
C LEU A 64 -4.06 -6.46 11.77
N ALA A 65 -4.39 -7.45 12.62
CA ALA A 65 -3.51 -7.94 13.67
C ALA A 65 -2.38 -8.85 13.13
N SER A 66 -2.42 -9.24 11.86
CA SER A 66 -1.39 -10.06 11.25
C SER A 66 -0.03 -9.36 11.28
N PRO A 67 1.05 -10.03 11.74
CA PRO A 67 2.41 -9.50 11.64
C PRO A 67 2.86 -9.22 10.20
N ALA A 68 2.17 -9.75 9.20
CA ALA A 68 2.44 -9.54 7.78
C ALA A 68 1.52 -8.47 7.13
N TYR A 69 0.61 -7.85 7.88
CA TYR A 69 -0.28 -6.83 7.31
C TYR A 69 0.53 -5.68 6.67
N GLY A 70 0.12 -5.27 5.46
CA GLY A 70 0.81 -4.27 4.65
C GLY A 70 2.06 -4.77 3.92
N CYS A 71 2.42 -6.05 4.00
CA CYS A 71 3.58 -6.57 3.28
C CYS A 71 3.33 -6.87 1.81
N THR A 72 2.09 -7.19 1.42
CA THR A 72 1.75 -7.60 0.06
C THR A 72 2.19 -6.60 -1.01
N PHE A 73 2.08 -5.29 -0.72
CA PHE A 73 2.42 -4.23 -1.65
C PHE A 73 3.67 -3.43 -1.26
N THR A 74 4.33 -3.79 -0.15
CA THR A 74 5.56 -3.11 0.28
C THR A 74 6.75 -3.57 -0.56
N ASN A 75 7.53 -2.62 -1.06
CA ASN A 75 8.82 -2.87 -1.68
C ASN A 75 9.95 -2.60 -0.66
N ASN A 76 10.74 -3.65 -0.39
CA ASN A 76 11.89 -3.60 0.53
C ASN A 76 13.16 -3.01 -0.11
N THR A 77 13.13 -2.60 -1.38
CA THR A 77 14.30 -2.13 -2.14
C THR A 77 14.23 -0.61 -2.33
N PRO A 78 14.97 0.19 -1.54
CA PRO A 78 15.06 1.62 -1.77
C PRO A 78 15.73 1.96 -3.11
N SER A 79 15.33 3.07 -3.71
CA SER A 79 15.95 3.59 -4.94
C SER A 79 16.13 5.11 -4.87
N ALA A 80 17.01 5.65 -5.73
CA ALA A 80 17.30 7.09 -5.77
C ALA A 80 16.07 7.95 -6.15
N GLU A 81 15.07 7.33 -6.74
CA GLU A 81 13.81 7.93 -7.19
C GLU A 81 12.74 7.97 -6.08
N ASP A 82 13.01 7.39 -4.91
CA ASP A 82 12.06 7.34 -3.79
C ASP A 82 11.68 8.72 -3.27
N PHE A 83 10.47 8.80 -2.69
CA PHE A 83 9.91 10.03 -2.10
C PHE A 83 10.58 10.42 -0.78
N THR A 84 11.55 9.63 -0.32
CA THR A 84 12.39 9.88 0.84
C THR A 84 13.80 9.41 0.49
N ALA A 85 14.82 10.11 0.99
CA ALA A 85 16.20 9.78 0.69
C ALA A 85 16.50 8.27 0.97
N PRO A 86 17.19 7.56 0.04
CA PRO A 86 17.41 6.11 0.16
C PRO A 86 18.07 5.71 1.47
N ALA A 87 19.05 6.50 1.92
CA ALA A 87 19.75 6.27 3.18
C ALA A 87 18.81 6.34 4.40
N THR A 88 17.86 7.28 4.39
CA THR A 88 16.86 7.42 5.45
C THR A 88 15.93 6.20 5.46
N ARG A 89 15.41 5.81 4.28
CA ARG A 89 14.53 4.63 4.18
C ARG A 89 15.25 3.36 4.62
N ALA A 90 16.46 3.12 4.12
CA ALA A 90 17.26 1.95 4.46
C ALA A 90 17.58 1.89 5.96
N ALA A 91 17.94 3.02 6.58
CA ALA A 91 18.22 3.10 8.01
C ALA A 91 17.00 2.72 8.86
N PHE A 92 15.80 3.18 8.49
CA PHE A 92 14.59 2.80 9.21
C PHE A 92 14.16 1.36 8.93
N GLN A 93 14.21 0.90 7.67
CA GLN A 93 13.88 -0.48 7.30
C GLN A 93 14.78 -1.49 8.03
N ALA A 94 16.06 -1.17 8.28
CA ALA A 94 16.96 -2.04 9.04
C ALA A 94 16.49 -2.33 10.49
N ASN A 95 15.58 -1.51 11.05
CA ASN A 95 15.03 -1.72 12.39
C ASN A 95 13.79 -2.63 12.43
N TYR A 96 13.27 -3.04 11.27
CA TYR A 96 12.07 -3.86 11.17
C TYR A 96 12.31 -5.08 10.29
N PRO A 97 11.63 -6.21 10.53
CA PRO A 97 11.68 -7.35 9.62
C PRO A 97 11.24 -6.91 8.22
N ALA A 98 12.04 -7.26 7.21
CA ALA A 98 11.65 -7.09 5.82
C ALA A 98 10.36 -7.85 5.55
N CYS A 99 9.51 -7.29 4.69
CA CYS A 99 8.35 -8.02 4.22
C CYS A 99 8.80 -9.27 3.45
N PRO A 100 8.15 -10.44 3.65
CA PRO A 100 8.47 -11.63 2.89
C PRO A 100 8.44 -11.33 1.40
N VAL A 101 9.42 -11.85 0.65
CA VAL A 101 9.35 -11.83 -0.81
C VAL A 101 8.19 -12.75 -1.22
N ASN A 102 7.25 -12.19 -1.98
CA ASN A 102 6.13 -12.95 -2.56
C ASN A 102 6.60 -13.81 -3.73
#